data_AF-A0A350T4J8-F1
#
_entry.id   AF-A0A350T4J8-F1
#
_cell.length_a   1.000
_cell.length_b   1.000
_cell.length_c   1.000
_cell.angle_alpha   90.00
_cell.angle_beta   90.00
_cell.angle_gamma   90.00
#
_symmetry.space_group_name_H-M   'P 1'
#
loop_
_entity.id
_entity.type
_entity.pdbx_description
1 polymer ?
#
loop_
_entity_poly.entity_id
_entity_poly.type
_entity_poly.pdbx_seq_one_letter_code
_entity_poly.pdbx_strand_id
1 'polypeptide(L)'
;MPSPIFLGEFEQLVLIGILKLSDDCGVLALKASLDAIAGRPVSRGALYRTLDRLADKGWIDWTIDDHVRPERGGHPKRQLRVTKPGVAMLKASRKTLLQLWRGVEKELGS
;
A
#
# COMPACT_ATOMS: atom_id res chain seq x y z
N MET A 1 -12.92 22.84 -5.31
CA MET A 1 -11.90 22.44 -4.32
C MET A 1 -11.69 20.95 -4.47
N PRO A 2 -10.47 20.42 -4.63
CA PRO A 2 -10.30 18.96 -4.62
C PRO A 2 -10.79 18.43 -3.28
N SER A 3 -11.69 17.46 -3.31
CA SER A 3 -12.22 16.82 -2.10
C SER A 3 -11.07 16.26 -1.27
N PRO A 4 -11.11 16.38 0.08
CA PRO A 4 -10.07 15.80 0.92
C PRO A 4 -10.01 14.30 0.63
N ILE A 5 -8.88 13.84 0.08
CA ILE A 5 -8.70 12.44 -0.28
C ILE A 5 -8.35 11.68 1.00
N PHE A 6 -9.33 11.07 1.63
CA PHE A 6 -9.09 10.17 2.75
C PHE A 6 -8.62 8.82 2.23
N LEU A 7 -7.55 8.29 2.84
CA LEU A 7 -7.12 6.91 2.63
C LEU A 7 -8.10 5.98 3.36
N GLY A 8 -8.69 5.04 2.62
CA GLY A 8 -9.41 3.93 3.24
C GLY A 8 -8.45 2.98 3.97
N GLU A 9 -8.95 2.23 4.96
CA GLU A 9 -8.16 1.28 5.77
C GLU A 9 -7.31 0.36 4.89
N PHE A 10 -7.90 -0.24 3.85
CA PHE A 10 -7.18 -1.18 2.99
C PHE A 10 -6.09 -0.49 2.14
N GLU A 11 -6.28 0.76 1.74
CA GLU A 11 -5.22 1.52 1.06
C GLU A 11 -4.04 1.79 1.99
N GLN A 12 -4.32 2.14 3.25
CA GLN A 12 -3.27 2.32 4.24
C GLN A 12 -2.51 1.01 4.46
N LEU A 13 -3.24 -0.11 4.60
CA LEU A 13 -2.64 -1.43 4.76
C LEU A 13 -1.69 -1.75 3.60
N VAL A 14 -2.12 -1.51 2.37
CA VAL A 14 -1.30 -1.71 1.16
C VAL A 14 -0.06 -0.81 1.17
N LEU A 15 -0.21 0.49 1.41
CA LEU A 15 0.93 1.43 1.44
C LEU A 15 1.93 1.09 2.54
N ILE A 16 1.45 0.76 3.74
CA ILE A 16 2.29 0.32 4.86
C ILE A 16 2.99 -1.00 4.51
N GLY A 17 2.26 -1.93 3.90
CA GLY A 17 2.81 -3.20 3.42
C GLY A 17 3.98 -2.98 2.47
N ILE A 18 3.80 -2.13 1.45
CA ILE A 18 4.87 -1.81 0.49
C ILE A 18 6.09 -1.18 1.20
N LEU A 19 5.88 -0.26 2.14
CA LEU A 19 6.98 0.36 2.90
C LEU A 19 7.73 -0.61 3.83
N LYS A 20 7.09 -1.71 4.24
CA LYS A 20 7.72 -2.74 5.09
C LYS A 20 8.51 -3.78 4.29
N LEU A 21 8.31 -3.84 2.98
CA LEU A 21 9.02 -4.76 2.11
C LEU A 21 10.40 -4.21 1.73
N SER A 22 11.38 -5.12 1.57
CA SER A 22 12.67 -4.79 0.95
C SER A 22 12.48 -4.50 -0.55
N ASP A 23 13.41 -3.75 -1.15
CA ASP A 23 13.31 -3.28 -2.55
C ASP A 23 13.13 -4.40 -3.62
N ASP A 24 13.43 -5.66 -3.30
CA ASP A 24 13.33 -6.82 -4.20
C ASP A 24 12.02 -7.64 -4.07
N CYS A 25 11.06 -7.15 -3.28
CA CYS A 25 9.83 -7.89 -3.00
C CYS A 25 8.66 -7.50 -3.94
N GLY A 26 8.08 -8.50 -4.60
CA GLY A 26 6.93 -8.32 -5.50
C GLY A 26 5.55 -8.43 -4.85
N VAL A 27 4.50 -8.36 -5.67
CA VAL A 27 3.07 -8.40 -5.24
C VAL A 27 2.71 -9.64 -4.41
N LEU A 28 3.37 -10.79 -4.65
CA LEU A 28 3.15 -11.99 -3.85
C LEU A 28 3.64 -11.83 -2.40
N ALA A 29 4.83 -11.25 -2.21
CA ALA A 29 5.37 -10.95 -0.88
C ALA A 29 4.52 -9.89 -0.17
N LEU A 30 4.03 -8.89 -0.91
CA LEU A 30 3.05 -7.93 -0.39
C LEU A 30 1.80 -8.64 0.13
N LYS A 31 1.18 -9.49 -0.67
CA LYS A 31 -0.04 -10.20 -0.26
C LYS A 31 0.18 -11.00 1.04
N ALA A 32 1.28 -11.75 1.14
CA ALA A 32 1.61 -12.50 2.35
C ALA A 32 1.79 -11.58 3.58
N SER A 33 2.43 -10.42 3.41
CA SER A 33 2.54 -9.42 4.48
C SER A 33 1.18 -8.88 4.90
N LEU A 34 0.29 -8.58 3.95
CA LEU A 34 -1.05 -8.08 4.26
C LEU A 34 -1.92 -9.14 4.95
N ASP A 35 -1.82 -10.41 4.54
CA ASP A 35 -2.53 -11.52 5.20
C ASP A 35 -2.11 -11.62 6.68
N ALA A 36 -0.81 -11.50 6.97
CA ALA A 36 -0.28 -11.53 8.33
C ALA A 36 -0.70 -10.32 9.17
N ILE A 37 -0.69 -9.11 8.60
CA ILE A 37 -1.07 -7.89 9.32
C ILE A 37 -2.59 -7.85 9.57
N ALA A 38 -3.40 -8.26 8.59
CA ALA A 38 -4.85 -8.24 8.69
C ALA A 38 -5.43 -9.39 9.52
N GLY A 39 -4.64 -10.43 9.82
CA GLY A 39 -5.10 -11.65 10.49
C GLY A 39 -6.10 -12.47 9.66
N ARG A 40 -6.24 -12.18 8.36
CA ARG A 40 -7.16 -12.86 7.43
C ARG A 40 -6.67 -12.80 5.99
N PRO A 41 -7.04 -13.76 5.13
CA PRO A 41 -6.66 -13.74 3.72
C PRO A 41 -7.21 -12.52 2.98
N VAL A 42 -6.31 -11.77 2.34
CA VAL A 42 -6.62 -10.70 1.42
C VAL A 42 -6.93 -11.27 0.04
N SER A 43 -8.03 -10.80 -0.56
CA SER A 43 -8.40 -11.17 -1.94
C SER A 43 -7.40 -10.60 -2.95
N ARG A 44 -6.95 -11.44 -3.89
CA ARG A 44 -6.11 -11.00 -5.02
C ARG A 44 -6.78 -9.88 -5.81
N GLY A 45 -8.04 -10.04 -6.20
CA GLY A 45 -8.76 -9.03 -6.97
C GLY A 45 -8.97 -7.71 -6.22
N ALA A 46 -9.05 -7.75 -4.89
CA ALA A 46 -9.07 -6.52 -4.08
C ALA A 46 -7.69 -5.83 -4.06
N LEU A 47 -6.62 -6.63 -3.92
CA LEU A 47 -5.24 -6.11 -3.94
C LEU A 47 -4.91 -5.46 -5.29
N TYR A 48 -5.10 -6.15 -6.41
CA TYR A 48 -4.79 -5.61 -7.74
C TYR A 48 -5.56 -4.32 -8.04
N ARG A 49 -6.88 -4.29 -7.81
CA ARG A 49 -7.68 -3.06 -7.98
C ARG A 49 -7.23 -1.91 -7.07
N THR A 50 -6.72 -2.21 -5.89
CA THR A 50 -6.19 -1.19 -4.99
C THR A 50 -4.85 -0.68 -5.45
N LEU A 51 -3.97 -1.55 -5.98
CA LEU A 51 -2.72 -1.13 -6.60
C LEU A 51 -2.98 -0.23 -7.81
N ASP A 52 -3.88 -0.61 -8.71
CA ASP A 52 -4.31 0.23 -9.86
C ASP A 52 -4.74 1.63 -9.37
N ARG A 53 -5.69 1.68 -8.43
CA ARG A 53 -6.23 2.95 -7.92
C ARG A 53 -5.18 3.80 -7.21
N LEU A 54 -4.23 3.20 -6.50
CA LEU A 54 -3.14 3.92 -5.84
C LEU A 54 -2.14 4.47 -6.87
N ALA A 55 -1.94 3.76 -7.98
CA ALA A 55 -1.11 4.20 -9.09
C ALA A 55 -1.76 5.34 -9.89
N ASP A 56 -3.06 5.25 -10.15
CA ASP A 56 -3.84 6.32 -10.79
C ASP A 56 -3.77 7.63 -9.99
N LYS A 57 -3.66 7.52 -8.66
CA LYS A 57 -3.46 8.65 -7.74
C LYS A 57 -2.01 9.16 -7.68
N GLY A 58 -1.07 8.45 -8.31
CA GLY A 58 0.36 8.72 -8.26
C GLY A 58 0.97 8.46 -6.87
N TRP A 59 0.36 7.60 -6.05
CA TRP A 59 0.83 7.29 -4.69
C TRP A 59 1.75 6.07 -4.64
N ILE A 60 1.69 5.22 -5.64
CA ILE A 60 2.64 4.14 -5.85
C ILE A 60 3.12 4.12 -7.30
N ASP A 61 4.34 3.66 -7.50
CA ASP A 61 4.83 3.18 -8.78
C ASP A 61 4.78 1.66 -8.73
N TRP A 62 4.00 1.04 -9.61
CA TRP A 62 4.00 -0.40 -9.76
C TRP A 62 3.78 -0.84 -11.20
N THR A 63 4.35 -1.98 -11.55
CA THR A 63 4.20 -2.56 -12.90
C THR A 63 3.89 -4.05 -12.76
N ILE A 64 2.84 -4.51 -13.47
CA ILE A 64 2.61 -5.93 -13.71
C ILE A 64 3.53 -6.29 -14.87
N ASP A 65 4.65 -6.91 -14.54
CA ASP A 65 5.57 -7.33 -15.57
C ASP A 65 5.45 -8.83 -15.80
N ASP A 66 4.50 -9.19 -16.66
CA ASP A 66 4.31 -10.54 -17.19
C ASP A 66 5.08 -10.77 -18.51
N HIS A 67 5.75 -9.73 -19.05
CA HIS A 67 6.33 -9.74 -20.40
C HIS A 67 7.78 -9.25 -20.54
N VAL A 68 8.44 -8.72 -19.51
CA VAL A 68 9.87 -8.39 -19.60
C VAL A 68 10.69 -9.67 -19.60
N ARG A 69 10.90 -10.14 -20.83
CA ARG A 69 12.11 -10.85 -21.21
C ARG A 69 13.27 -9.92 -20.82
N PRO A 70 14.24 -10.38 -20.02
CA PRO A 70 15.41 -9.58 -19.73
C PRO A 70 16.17 -9.38 -21.05
N GLU A 71 15.96 -8.24 -21.69
CA GLU A 71 16.80 -7.85 -22.81
C GLU A 71 18.19 -7.55 -22.24
N ARG A 72 19.12 -8.50 -22.46
CA ARG A 72 20.57 -8.38 -22.24
C ARG A 72 20.95 -7.92 -20.83
N GLY A 73 20.95 -8.85 -19.87
CA GLY A 73 21.71 -8.73 -18.61
C GLY A 73 21.09 -7.86 -17.52
N GLY A 74 19.93 -7.23 -17.75
CA GLY A 74 19.17 -6.56 -16.70
C GLY A 74 18.13 -7.49 -16.08
N HIS A 75 18.11 -7.61 -14.74
CA HIS A 75 16.98 -8.24 -14.04
C HIS A 75 15.68 -7.49 -14.39
N PRO A 76 14.56 -8.18 -14.68
CA PRO A 76 13.26 -7.53 -14.82
C PRO A 76 12.99 -6.73 -13.54
N LYS A 77 12.99 -5.41 -13.65
CA LYS A 77 12.89 -4.54 -12.48
C LYS A 77 11.42 -4.47 -12.07
N ARG A 78 10.98 -5.42 -11.25
CA ARG A 78 9.68 -5.37 -10.58
C ARG A 78 9.68 -4.14 -9.67
N GLN A 79 9.14 -3.02 -10.15
CA GLN A 79 8.95 -1.84 -9.33
C GLN A 79 7.65 -2.01 -8.56
N LEU A 80 7.75 -1.95 -7.24
CA LEU A 80 6.63 -1.75 -6.33
C LEU A 80 7.13 -0.81 -5.24
N ARG A 81 6.77 0.47 -5.33
CA ARG A 81 7.31 1.51 -4.45
C ARG A 81 6.25 2.55 -4.12
N VAL A 82 6.25 3.04 -2.88
CA VAL A 82 5.45 4.22 -2.51
C VAL A 82 6.16 5.50 -2.95
N THR A 83 5.45 6.36 -3.68
CA THR A 83 6.00 7.63 -4.16
C THR A 83 6.08 8.67 -3.04
N LYS A 84 6.77 9.80 -3.29
CA LYS A 84 6.80 10.93 -2.34
C LYS A 84 5.37 11.45 -2.02
N PRO A 85 4.46 11.68 -2.99
CA PRO A 85 3.06 11.99 -2.71
C PRO A 85 2.35 10.93 -1.86
N GLY A 86 2.56 9.64 -2.14
CA GLY A 86 1.97 8.56 -1.37
C GLY A 86 2.39 8.56 0.09
N VAL A 87 3.69 8.77 0.36
CA VAL A 87 4.21 8.92 1.74
C VAL A 87 3.60 10.14 2.44
N ALA A 88 3.48 11.28 1.75
CA ALA A 88 2.88 12.49 2.32
C ALA A 88 1.41 12.26 2.69
N MET A 89 0.64 11.59 1.82
CA MET A 89 -0.75 11.25 2.06
C MET A 89 -0.90 10.28 3.25
N LEU A 90 -0.06 9.24 3.31
CA LEU A 90 -0.06 8.29 4.43
C LEU A 90 0.27 8.98 5.77
N LYS A 91 1.22 9.92 5.79
CA LYS A 91 1.54 10.72 6.97
C LYS A 91 0.36 11.58 7.44
N ALA A 92 -0.33 12.25 6.52
CA ALA A 92 -1.50 13.07 6.82
C ALA A 92 -2.65 12.22 7.41
N SER A 93 -2.89 11.06 6.80
CA SER A 93 -3.91 10.12 7.26
C SER A 93 -3.57 9.54 8.64
N ARG A 94 -2.32 9.13 8.87
CA ARG A 94 -1.85 8.66 10.19
C ARG A 94 -2.07 9.71 11.28
N LYS A 95 -1.74 10.97 11.02
CA LYS A 95 -1.95 12.07 11.98
C LYS A 95 -3.42 12.19 12.37
N THR A 96 -4.31 12.15 11.38
CA THR A 96 -5.76 12.26 11.59
C THR A 96 -6.30 11.07 12.39
N LEU A 97 -5.94 9.84 12.02
CA LEU A 97 -6.39 8.65 12.75
C LEU A 97 -5.88 8.65 14.20
N LEU A 98 -4.60 8.95 14.44
CA LEU A 98 -4.07 9.04 15.79
C LEU A 98 -4.75 10.10 16.65
N GLN A 99 -5.32 11.15 16.05
CA GLN A 99 -6.13 12.13 16.77
C GLN A 99 -7.53 11.61 17.06
N LEU A 100 -8.15 10.91 16.10
CA LEU A 100 -9.48 10.32 16.26
C LEU A 100 -9.52 9.24 17.33
N TRP A 101 -8.46 8.44 17.45
CA TRP A 101 -8.38 7.40 18.47
C TRP A 101 -8.32 7.97 19.88
N ARG A 102 -7.72 9.15 20.07
CA ARG A 102 -7.52 9.74 21.41
C ARG A 102 -8.83 9.90 22.16
N GLY A 103 -8.90 9.26 23.32
CA GLY A 103 -10.01 9.38 24.25
C GLY A 103 -11.11 8.34 24.04
N VAL A 104 -11.13 7.62 22.92
CA VAL A 104 -12.07 6.50 22.70
C VAL A 104 -11.44 5.14 22.97
N GLU A 105 -10.11 5.06 23.16
CA GLU A 105 -9.43 3.77 23.38
C GLU A 105 -9.92 3.08 24.66
N LYS A 106 -10.23 3.86 25.70
CA LYS A 106 -10.76 3.35 26.98
C LYS A 106 -12.13 2.67 26.83
N GLU A 107 -12.97 3.18 25.94
CA GLU A 107 -14.30 2.60 25.67
C GLU A 107 -14.20 1.30 24.87
N LEU A 108 -13.07 1.08 24.19
CA LEU A 108 -12.84 -0.07 23.31
C LEU A 108 -11.99 -1.17 23.97
N GLY A 109 -11.62 -1.00 25.24
CA GLY A 109 -10.98 -2.03 26.05
C GLY A 109 -9.50 -2.27 25.76
N SER A 110 -8.75 -1.22 25.39
CA SER A 110 -7.29 -1.27 25.27
C SER A 110 -6.56 -1.13 26.61
#